data_AF-A0A852JU63-F1
#
_entry.id   AF-A0A852JU63-F1
#
_cell.length_a   1.000
_cell.length_b   1.000
_cell.length_c   1.000
_cell.angle_alpha   90.00
_cell.angle_beta   90.00
_cell.angle_gamma   90.00
#
_symmetry.space_group_name_H-M   'P 1'
#
loop_
_entity.id
_entity.type
_entity.pdbx_description
1 polymer ?
#
loop_
_entity_poly.entity_id
_entity_poly.type
_entity_poly.pdbx_seq_one_letter_code
_entity_poly.pdbx_strand_id
1 'polypeptide(L)'
;IYWTNPQFKIQLDEPNDDREGSLNEPCLMQKNHRRQKRMEEGLLSIGYSLYQVKFFIILKTLFLVLNTDVHAGHAFFARHQPAARTDPCVNLHEVSRHMMLPWGQYHIMPSTFEPYKNGEF
;
A
#
# COMPACT_ATOMS: atom_id res chain seq x y z
N ILE A 1 8.73 -3.31 -12.35
CA ILE A 1 7.55 -2.42 -12.53
C ILE A 1 6.75 -2.16 -11.25
N TYR A 2 7.09 -2.75 -10.10
CA TYR A 2 6.31 -2.57 -8.86
C TYR A 2 6.10 -1.10 -8.45
N TRP A 3 7.13 -0.27 -8.63
CA TRP A 3 7.11 1.14 -8.26
C TRP A 3 6.21 2.00 -9.15
N THR A 4 5.62 1.48 -10.24
CA THR A 4 4.71 2.24 -11.09
C THR A 4 3.25 2.13 -10.66
N ASN A 5 2.94 1.28 -9.68
CA ASN A 5 1.61 1.21 -9.08
C ASN A 5 1.28 2.52 -8.35
N PRO A 6 -0.01 2.88 -8.20
CA PRO A 6 -0.44 4.01 -7.38
C PRO A 6 0.12 3.92 -5.96
N GLN A 7 0.38 5.07 -5.33
CA GLN A 7 0.92 5.15 -3.98
C GLN A 7 0.05 6.07 -3.14
N PHE A 8 -0.32 5.63 -1.95
CA PHE A 8 -1.12 6.41 -1.02
C PHE A 8 -0.32 6.68 0.24
N LYS A 9 -0.44 7.89 0.81
CA LYS A 9 0.22 8.26 2.06
C LYS A 9 -0.82 8.26 3.17
N ILE A 10 -0.52 7.60 4.28
CA ILE A 10 -1.31 7.68 5.51
C ILE A 10 -0.44 8.15 6.66
N GLN A 11 -1.04 8.87 7.60
CA GLN A 11 -0.43 9.27 8.86
C GLN A 11 -1.15 8.54 9.97
N LEU A 12 -0.40 7.82 10.80
CA LEU A 12 -0.90 7.23 12.04
C LEU A 12 -0.48 8.13 13.19
N ASP A 13 -1.45 8.69 13.89
CA ASP A 13 -1.20 9.56 15.03
C ASP A 13 -0.79 8.76 16.27
N GLU A 14 -0.20 9.46 17.23
CA GLU A 14 0.19 8.87 18.51
C GLU A 14 -1.07 8.35 19.23
N PRO A 15 -1.06 7.11 19.75
CA PRO A 15 -2.20 6.56 20.46
C PRO A 15 -2.45 7.37 21.76
N ASN A 16 -3.71 7.69 22.05
CA ASN A 16 -4.10 8.42 23.25
C ASN A 16 -3.97 7.59 24.55
N ASP A 17 -3.88 6.26 24.43
CA ASP A 17 -3.68 5.32 25.54
C ASP A 17 -2.29 4.67 25.42
N ASP A 18 -1.74 4.16 26.53
CA ASP A 18 -0.41 3.49 26.67
C ASP A 18 -0.20 2.22 25.80
N ARG A 19 -1.00 2.00 24.77
CA ARG A 19 -0.89 0.88 23.84
C ARG A 19 0.18 1.18 22.79
N GLU A 20 1.15 0.28 22.68
CA GLU A 20 2.21 0.35 21.68
C GLU A 20 1.66 -0.01 20.29
N GLY A 21 1.06 0.98 19.62
CA GLY A 21 0.56 0.89 18.24
C GLY A 21 -0.96 1.01 18.09
N SER A 22 -1.38 1.50 16.93
CA SER A 22 -2.81 1.55 16.56
C SER A 22 -3.17 0.30 15.76
N LEU A 23 -4.33 -0.30 16.08
CA LEU A 23 -4.91 -1.39 15.29
C LEU A 23 -5.48 -0.77 14.02
N ASN A 24 -4.77 -0.97 12.91
CA ASN A 24 -5.18 -0.46 11.61
C ASN A 24 -5.61 -1.60 10.72
N GLU A 25 -6.68 -1.37 9.96
CA GLU A 25 -7.17 -2.32 8.97
C GLU A 25 -7.38 -1.59 7.63
N PRO A 26 -6.30 -1.38 6.85
CA PRO A 26 -6.46 -0.94 5.48
C PRO A 26 -7.23 -1.99 4.68
N CYS A 27 -8.16 -1.55 3.84
CA CYS A 27 -8.90 -2.41 2.92
C CYS A 27 -8.59 -2.01 1.47
N LEU A 28 -8.34 -3.01 0.62
CA LEU A 28 -8.20 -2.85 -0.82
C LEU A 28 -9.33 -3.58 -1.53
N MET A 29 -10.15 -2.88 -2.32
CA MET A 29 -11.31 -3.43 -3.00
C MET A 29 -11.20 -3.26 -4.51
N GLN A 30 -11.51 -4.30 -5.28
CA GLN A 30 -11.56 -4.22 -6.75
C GLN A 30 -12.88 -3.56 -7.18
N LYS A 31 -12.80 -2.63 -8.14
CA LYS A 31 -13.99 -1.96 -8.71
C LYS A 31 -14.45 -2.66 -9.98
N ASN A 32 -15.65 -2.29 -10.45
CA ASN A 32 -16.22 -2.71 -11.74
C ASN A 32 -16.40 -4.22 -11.93
N HIS A 33 -16.59 -4.99 -10.85
CA HIS A 33 -16.81 -6.44 -10.92
C HIS A 33 -17.99 -6.86 -11.83
N ARG A 34 -19.04 -6.03 -11.95
CA ARG A 34 -20.16 -6.29 -12.88
C ARG A 34 -19.72 -6.22 -14.36
N ARG A 35 -18.79 -5.33 -14.71
CA ARG A 35 -18.23 -5.20 -16.06
C ARG A 35 -17.30 -6.37 -16.36
N GLN A 36 -16.41 -6.70 -15.44
CA GLN A 36 -15.47 -7.83 -15.56
C GLN A 36 -16.20 -9.15 -15.78
N LYS A 37 -17.26 -9.43 -15.00
CA LYS A 37 -18.10 -10.62 -15.20
C LYS A 37 -18.72 -10.72 -16.60
N ARG A 38 -19.07 -9.59 -17.24
CA ARG A 38 -19.63 -9.60 -18.61
C ARG A 38 -18.57 -9.91 -19.66
N MET A 39 -17.31 -9.61 -19.36
CA MET A 39 -16.16 -9.87 -20.24
C MET A 39 -15.50 -11.22 -19.93
N GLU A 40 -16.11 -12.04 -19.05
CA GLU A 40 -15.53 -13.28 -18.52
C GLU A 40 -14.15 -13.08 -17.86
N GLU A 41 -13.83 -11.85 -17.46
CA GLU A 41 -12.64 -11.53 -16.67
C GLU A 41 -12.93 -11.88 -15.21
N GLY A 42 -12.19 -12.85 -14.68
CA GLY A 42 -12.25 -13.22 -13.26
C GLY A 42 -11.65 -12.14 -12.35
N LEU A 43 -11.84 -12.31 -11.03
CA LEU A 43 -11.20 -11.43 -10.04
C LEU A 43 -9.68 -11.57 -10.11
N LEU A 44 -8.98 -10.43 -10.03
CA LEU A 44 -7.52 -10.41 -10.02
C LEU A 44 -7.01 -10.91 -8.66
N SER A 45 -5.82 -11.49 -8.64
CA SER A 45 -5.11 -11.69 -7.38
C SER A 45 -4.51 -10.35 -6.94
N ILE A 46 -4.93 -9.83 -5.79
CA ILE A 46 -4.58 -8.49 -5.32
C ILE A 46 -4.01 -8.52 -3.90
N GLY A 47 -3.28 -7.47 -3.57
CA GLY A 47 -2.78 -7.20 -2.23
C GLY A 47 -2.19 -5.81 -2.12
N TYR A 48 -1.72 -5.46 -0.93
CA TYR A 48 -1.05 -4.20 -0.68
C TYR A 48 0.15 -4.38 0.25
N SER A 49 1.10 -3.45 0.16
CA SER A 49 2.24 -3.38 1.06
C SER A 49 2.34 -2.00 1.68
N LEU A 50 2.77 -1.95 2.94
CA LEU A 50 2.93 -0.75 3.74
C LEU A 50 4.42 -0.51 3.99
N TYR A 51 4.92 0.68 3.63
CA TYR A 51 6.31 1.08 3.88
C TYR A 51 6.32 2.24 4.87
N GLN A 52 6.96 2.05 6.02
CA GLN A 52 7.12 3.11 7.00
C GLN A 52 8.14 4.15 6.52
N VAL A 53 7.75 5.42 6.55
CA VAL A 53 8.60 6.54 6.17
C VAL A 53 9.29 7.06 7.43
N LYS A 54 10.52 6.64 7.66
CA LYS A 54 11.30 7.09 8.83
C LYS A 54 11.92 8.47 8.58
N PHE A 55 12.00 9.30 9.62
CA PHE A 55 12.57 10.66 9.55
C PHE A 55 14.00 10.71 8.97
N PHE A 56 14.82 9.69 9.19
CA PHE A 56 16.16 9.60 8.59
C PHE A 56 16.13 9.33 7.07
N ILE A 57 15.16 8.55 6.60
CA ILE A 57 14.91 8.34 5.17
C ILE A 57 14.41 9.65 4.55
N ILE A 58 13.53 10.34 5.28
CA ILE A 58 13.06 11.69 4.96
C ILE A 58 14.26 12.60 4.81
N LEU A 59 15.18 12.74 5.77
CA LEU A 59 16.39 13.60 5.65
C LEU A 59 17.28 13.31 4.42
N LYS A 60 17.50 12.04 4.07
CA LYS A 60 18.33 11.65 2.90
C LYS A 60 17.61 11.85 1.56
N THR A 61 16.27 11.87 1.60
CA THR A 61 15.38 12.04 0.42
C THR A 61 14.67 13.41 0.46
N LEU A 62 14.99 14.26 1.45
CA LEU A 62 14.18 15.41 1.90
C LEU A 62 14.12 16.51 0.88
N PHE A 63 15.23 16.67 0.16
CA PHE A 63 15.32 17.63 -0.91
C PHE A 63 14.30 17.34 -2.02
N LEU A 64 13.88 16.08 -2.19
CA LEU A 64 12.92 15.66 -3.21
C LEU A 64 11.47 15.54 -2.69
N VAL A 65 11.27 14.98 -1.49
CA VAL A 65 9.93 14.54 -1.05
C VAL A 65 9.14 15.61 -0.28
N LEU A 66 9.80 16.57 0.40
CA LEU A 66 9.06 17.54 1.23
C LEU A 66 8.34 18.63 0.43
N ASN A 67 8.78 18.89 -0.82
CA ASN A 67 8.27 20.00 -1.61
C ASN A 67 7.27 19.61 -2.70
N THR A 68 7.08 18.32 -2.99
CA THR A 68 6.16 17.89 -4.05
C THR A 68 5.58 16.51 -3.75
N ASP A 69 4.42 16.25 -4.34
CA ASP A 69 3.74 14.96 -4.41
C ASP A 69 4.57 13.94 -5.23
N VAL A 70 5.79 13.64 -4.76
CA VAL A 70 6.74 12.81 -5.50
C VAL A 70 6.42 11.35 -5.27
N HIS A 71 6.11 10.69 -6.38
CA HIS A 71 6.00 9.25 -6.49
C HIS A 71 7.33 8.57 -6.14
N ALA A 72 7.34 7.67 -5.16
CA ALA A 72 8.56 6.95 -4.79
C ALA A 72 9.04 6.08 -5.95
N GLY A 73 10.31 6.19 -6.32
CA GLY A 73 10.89 5.47 -7.45
C GLY A 73 11.42 4.08 -7.09
N HIS A 74 11.88 3.34 -8.10
CA HIS A 74 12.48 2.00 -7.95
C HIS A 74 13.53 1.90 -6.84
N ALA A 75 14.43 2.90 -6.74
CA ALA A 75 15.51 2.90 -5.77
C ALA A 75 15.03 2.91 -4.31
N PHE A 76 13.85 3.46 -4.04
CA PHE A 76 13.25 3.42 -2.71
C PHE A 76 12.82 1.99 -2.37
N PHE A 77 11.98 1.36 -3.19
CA PHE A 77 11.46 0.02 -2.91
C PHE A 77 12.53 -1.07 -2.95
N ALA A 78 13.62 -0.87 -3.70
CA ALA A 78 14.75 -1.80 -3.70
C ALA A 78 15.57 -1.77 -2.39
N ARG A 79 15.49 -0.68 -1.61
CA ARG A 79 16.30 -0.48 -0.39
C ARG A 79 15.52 -0.62 0.91
N HIS A 80 14.19 -0.60 0.85
CA HIS A 80 13.33 -0.62 2.03
C HIS A 80 12.44 -1.85 1.99
N GLN A 81 12.34 -2.53 3.14
CA GLN A 81 11.38 -3.61 3.31
C GLN A 81 10.04 -3.04 3.75
N PRO A 82 8.91 -3.65 3.35
CA PRO A 82 7.60 -3.27 3.85
C PRO A 82 7.53 -3.55 5.35
N ALA A 83 6.93 -2.63 6.10
CA ALA A 83 6.59 -2.82 7.51
C ALA A 83 5.49 -3.88 7.68
N ALA A 84 4.56 -3.93 6.73
CA ALA A 84 3.54 -4.96 6.66
C ALA A 84 3.07 -5.18 5.22
N ARG A 85 2.49 -6.34 4.93
CA ARG A 85 1.88 -6.65 3.63
C ARG A 85 0.74 -7.64 3.80
N THR A 86 -0.19 -7.64 2.86
CA THR A 86 -1.14 -8.74 2.73
C THR A 86 -0.56 -9.86 1.88
N ASP A 87 -1.00 -11.08 2.17
CA ASP A 87 -0.75 -12.20 1.28
C ASP A 87 -1.63 -12.02 0.02
N PRO A 88 -1.14 -12.38 -1.17
CA PRO A 88 -1.91 -12.27 -2.38
C PRO A 88 -3.12 -13.22 -2.29
N CYS A 89 -4.31 -12.65 -2.24
CA CYS A 89 -5.54 -13.44 -2.21
C CYS A 89 -6.07 -13.59 -3.63
N VAL A 90 -6.53 -14.79 -3.96
CA VAL A 90 -7.19 -15.10 -5.23
C VAL A 90 -8.70 -15.11 -4.99
N ASN A 91 -9.49 -14.65 -5.97
CA ASN A 91 -10.97 -14.67 -5.96
C ASN A 91 -11.65 -13.83 -4.86
N LEU A 92 -10.96 -12.87 -4.24
CA LEU A 92 -11.57 -11.93 -3.31
C LEU A 92 -11.79 -10.56 -3.95
N HIS A 93 -13.00 -10.04 -3.80
CA HIS A 93 -13.35 -8.67 -4.20
C HIS A 93 -12.67 -7.63 -3.30
N GLU A 94 -12.38 -8.00 -2.05
CA GLU A 94 -11.76 -7.14 -1.06
C GLU A 94 -10.69 -7.93 -0.29
N VAL A 95 -9.57 -7.28 0.00
CA VAL A 95 -8.51 -7.79 0.86
C VAL A 95 -8.29 -6.80 1.99
N SER A 96 -8.52 -7.24 3.22
CA SER A 96 -8.22 -6.49 4.45
C SER A 96 -7.34 -7.34 5.36
N ARG A 97 -6.56 -6.69 6.22
CA ARG A 97 -5.80 -7.35 7.28
C ARG A 97 -5.60 -6.40 8.43
N HIS A 98 -5.96 -6.86 9.62
CA HIS A 98 -5.63 -6.22 10.88
C HIS A 98 -4.11 -6.22 11.09
N MET A 99 -3.55 -5.04 11.36
CA MET A 99 -2.12 -4.86 11.57
C MET A 99 -1.91 -3.90 12.75
N MET A 100 -0.98 -4.26 13.64
CA MET A 100 -0.49 -3.34 14.66
C MET A 100 0.70 -2.59 14.06
N LEU A 101 0.52 -1.29 13.84
CA LEU A 101 1.55 -0.43 13.26
C LEU A 101 1.93 0.65 14.29
N PRO A 102 3.24 0.92 14.45
CA PRO A 102 3.68 2.10 15.18
C PRO A 102 3.13 3.38 14.55
N TRP A 103 2.98 4.43 15.35
CA TRP A 103 2.64 5.74 14.83
C TRP A 103 3.70 6.25 13.83
N GLY A 104 3.28 7.15 12.94
CA GLY A 104 4.11 7.72 11.89
C GLY A 104 3.50 7.61 10.50
N GLN A 105 4.28 8.02 9.50
CA GLN A 105 3.83 8.09 8.11
C GLN A 105 4.13 6.79 7.36
N TYR A 106 3.18 6.34 6.53
CA TYR A 106 3.32 5.14 5.71
C TYR A 106 2.92 5.39 4.26
N HIS A 107 3.62 4.72 3.33
CA HIS A 107 3.16 4.53 1.95
C HIS A 107 2.42 3.20 1.82
N ILE A 108 1.19 3.25 1.32
CA ILE A 108 0.43 2.09 0.90
C ILE A 108 0.61 1.90 -0.61
N MET A 109 1.05 0.70 -0.98
CA MET A 109 1.26 0.26 -2.35
C MET A 109 0.29 -0.87 -2.69
N PRO A 110 -0.90 -0.58 -3.27
CA PRO A 110 -1.75 -1.61 -3.84
C PRO A 110 -1.12 -2.18 -5.11
N SER A 111 -1.33 -3.47 -5.35
CA SER A 111 -0.82 -4.15 -6.54
C SER A 111 -1.60 -5.42 -6.85
N THR A 112 -1.62 -5.78 -8.12
CA THR A 112 -1.93 -7.15 -8.53
C THR A 112 -0.71 -8.05 -8.34
N PHE A 113 -0.92 -9.35 -8.12
CA PHE A 113 0.18 -10.32 -8.02
C PHE A 113 0.91 -10.47 -9.35
N GLU A 114 0.16 -10.62 -10.45
CA GLU A 114 0.73 -10.67 -11.79
C GLU A 114 0.95 -9.25 -12.35
N PRO A 115 2.11 -8.98 -12.99
CA PRO A 115 2.36 -7.71 -13.64
C PRO A 115 1.46 -7.49 -14.86
N TYR A 116 1.28 -6.22 -15.25
CA TYR A 116 0.55 -5.80 -16.46
C TYR A 116 -0.94 -6.21 -16.49
N LYS A 117 -1.57 -6.37 -15.32
CA LYS A 117 -3.02 -6.54 -15.21
C LYS A 117 -3.70 -5.19 -15.08
N ASN A 118 -4.76 -5.00 -15.85
CA ASN A 118 -5.63 -3.83 -15.71
C ASN A 118 -6.60 -4.08 -14.55
N GLY A 119 -6.34 -3.44 -13.40
CA GLY A 119 -7.20 -3.46 -12.24
C GLY A 119 -7.55 -2.04 -11.80
N GLU A 120 -8.82 -1.83 -11.43
CA GLU A 120 -9.26 -0.60 -10.79
C GLU A 120 -9.54 -0.91 -9.32
N PHE A 121 -8.99 -0.10 -8.40
CA PHE A 121 -9.15 -0.24 -6.95
C PHE A 121 -9.60 1.09 -6.32
#